data_AF-A0A6A9T4Y5-F1
#
_entry.id   AF-A0A6A9T4Y5-F1
#
_cell.length_a   1.000
_cell.length_b   1.000
_cell.length_c   1.000
_cell.angle_alpha   90.00
_cell.angle_beta   90.00
_cell.angle_gamma   90.00
#
_symmetry.space_group_name_H-M   'P 1'
#
loop_
_entity.id
_entity.type
_entity.pdbx_description
1 polymer ?
#
loop_
_entity_poly.entity_id
_entity_poly.type
_entity_poly.pdbx_seq_one_letter_code
_entity_poly.pdbx_strand_id
1 'polypeptide(L)' 'MNPTLPEQIAMGIAEAEGVEPDELGIHLQNHVSTDAIRDLVDHESNSWRLQFETPNHIVEVTGNDAILVDGERIRTFL' A
#
# COMPACT_ATOMS: atom_id res chain seq x y z
N MET A 1 2.31 -18.09 2.44
CA MET A 1 2.89 -16.86 3.02
C MET A 1 1.86 -15.78 2.81
N ASN A 2 1.55 -14.99 3.83
CA ASN A 2 0.68 -13.83 3.66
C ASN A 2 1.52 -12.71 3.03
N PRO A 3 0.95 -11.93 2.08
CA PRO A 3 1.68 -10.84 1.46
C PRO A 3 2.08 -9.80 2.51
N THR A 4 3.31 -9.31 2.39
CA THR A 4 3.81 -8.16 3.14
C THR A 4 2.99 -6.90 2.83
N LEU A 5 3.00 -5.90 3.71
CA LEU A 5 2.26 -4.67 3.47
C LEU A 5 2.66 -3.97 2.15
N PRO A 6 3.95 -3.86 1.76
CA PRO A 6 4.32 -3.35 0.44
C PRO A 6 3.73 -4.14 -0.73
N GLU A 7 3.64 -5.47 -0.62
CA GLU A 7 3.00 -6.32 -1.65
C GLU A 7 1.49 -6.06 -1.72
N GLN A 8 0.82 -5.95 -0.57
CA GLN A 8 -0.61 -5.64 -0.52
C GLN A 8 -0.93 -4.26 -1.11
N ILE A 9 -0.06 -3.26 -0.85
CA ILE A 9 -0.19 -1.94 -1.47
C ILE A 9 -0.06 -2.04 -2.99
N ALA A 10 0.97 -2.75 -3.48
CA ALA A 10 1.15 -2.94 -4.92
C ALA A 10 -0.06 -3.64 -5.55
N MET A 11 -0.56 -4.72 -4.95
CA MET A 11 -1.78 -5.40 -5.41
C MET A 11 -2.99 -4.46 -5.44
N GLY A 12 -3.10 -3.57 -4.47
CA GLY A 12 -4.14 -2.56 -4.42
C GLY A 12 -4.12 -1.56 -5.56
N ILE A 13 -2.93 -1.05 -5.87
CA ILE A 13 -2.76 -0.12 -6.99
C ILE A 13 -3.05 -0.88 -8.30
N ALA A 14 -2.58 -2.12 -8.44
CA ALA A 14 -2.86 -2.95 -9.61
C ALA A 14 -4.37 -3.21 -9.80
N GLU A 15 -5.10 -3.48 -8.71
CA GLU A 15 -6.56 -3.62 -8.73
C GLU A 15 -7.24 -2.33 -9.21
N ALA A 16 -6.78 -1.16 -8.75
CA ALA A 16 -7.29 0.14 -9.18
C ALA A 16 -6.97 0.46 -10.66
N GLU A 17 -5.79 0.03 -11.14
CA GLU A 17 -5.39 0.17 -12.55
C GLU A 17 -5.98 -0.91 -13.47
N GLY A 18 -6.57 -1.98 -12.91
CA GLY A 18 -7.13 -3.10 -13.67
C GLY A 18 -6.07 -3.98 -14.36
N VAL A 19 -4.88 -4.08 -13.76
CA VAL A 19 -3.71 -4.83 -14.27
C VAL A 19 -3.25 -5.87 -13.25
N GLU A 20 -2.36 -6.79 -13.64
CA GLU A 20 -1.70 -7.67 -12.67
C GLU A 20 -0.59 -6.92 -11.89
N PRO A 21 -0.27 -7.32 -10.64
CA PRO A 21 0.76 -6.65 -9.84
C PRO A 21 2.15 -6.59 -10.48
N ASP A 22 2.50 -7.58 -11.32
CA ASP A 22 3.75 -7.59 -12.08
C ASP A 22 3.70 -6.77 -13.38
N GLU A 23 2.51 -6.32 -13.80
CA GLU A 23 2.30 -5.40 -14.91
C GLU A 23 2.29 -3.92 -14.48
N LEU A 24 2.34 -3.64 -13.17
CA LEU A 24 2.46 -2.28 -12.64
C LEU A 24 3.68 -1.57 -13.22
N GLY A 25 3.43 -0.46 -13.91
CA GLY A 25 4.47 0.38 -14.52
C GLY A 25 5.28 1.20 -13.51
N ILE A 26 5.16 0.92 -12.21
CA ILE A 26 5.78 1.68 -11.12
C ILE A 26 6.49 0.77 -10.13
N HIS A 27 7.44 1.36 -9.41
CA HIS A 27 8.11 0.71 -8.29
C HIS A 27 7.78 1.46 -7.01
N LEU A 28 7.21 0.77 -6.02
CA LEU A 28 6.72 1.38 -4.78
C LEU A 28 7.82 2.20 -4.07
N GLN A 29 9.05 1.69 -4.06
CA GLN A 29 10.20 2.34 -3.43
C GLN A 29 10.56 3.71 -4.02
N ASN A 30 10.08 4.04 -5.23
CA ASN A 30 10.29 5.34 -5.84
C ASN A 30 9.34 6.42 -5.29
N HIS A 31 8.27 6.00 -4.61
CA HIS A 31 7.21 6.88 -4.12
C HIS A 31 7.14 6.90 -2.58
N VAL A 32 7.54 5.81 -1.95
CA VAL A 32 7.48 5.65 -0.49
C VAL A 32 8.63 4.77 0.00
N SER A 33 9.17 5.08 1.17
CA SER A 33 10.17 4.22 1.81
C SER A 33 9.51 2.93 2.29
N THR A 34 9.84 1.82 1.65
CA THR A 34 9.36 0.49 2.05
C THR A 34 9.91 0.06 3.41
N ASP A 35 11.06 0.59 3.83
CA ASP A 35 11.59 0.41 5.18
C ASP A 35 10.79 1.22 6.21
N ALA A 36 10.39 2.46 5.88
CA ALA A 36 9.52 3.24 6.78
C ALA A 36 8.13 2.58 6.93
N ILE A 37 7.61 1.94 5.88
CA ILE A 37 6.39 1.12 5.96
C ILE A 37 6.56 -0.02 6.96
N ARG A 38 7.71 -0.72 6.94
CA ARG A 38 8.01 -1.79 7.90
C ARG A 38 8.11 -1.25 9.31
N ASP A 39 8.81 -0.14 9.51
CA ASP A 39 8.96 0.50 10.82
C ASP A 39 7.60 0.92 11.41
N LEU A 40 6.65 1.37 10.58
CA LEU A 40 5.29 1.70 11.00
C LEU A 40 4.47 0.47 11.38
N VAL A 41 4.63 -0.64 10.65
CA VAL A 41 3.97 -1.92 10.98
C VAL A 41 4.51 -2.50 12.29
N ASP A 42 5.81 -2.39 12.51
CA ASP A 42 6.47 -2.89 13.73
C ASP A 42 6.27 -1.96 14.94
N HIS A 43 5.68 -0.78 14.72
CA HIS A 43 5.41 0.20 15.76
C HIS A 43 4.33 -0.30 16.73
N GLU A 44 4.54 -0.11 18.03
CA GLU A 44 3.64 -0.59 19.10
C GLU A 44 2.22 0.01 19.06
N SER A 45 2.08 1.18 18.41
CA SER A 45 0.82 1.89 18.27
C SER A 45 0.33 1.86 16.84
N ASN A 46 -0.95 1.55 16.69
CA ASN A 46 -1.68 1.59 15.41
C ASN A 46 -2.21 3.00 15.07
N SER A 47 -1.85 4.01 15.87
CA SER A 47 -2.31 5.40 15.70
C SER A 47 -1.46 6.16 14.68
N TRP A 48 -1.27 5.58 13.50
CA TRP A 48 -0.54 6.20 12.40
C TRP A 48 -1.32 6.12 11.11
N ARG A 49 -1.00 7.07 10.22
CA ARG A 49 -1.46 7.14 8.84
C ARG A 49 -0.28 7.51 7.97
N LEU A 50 -0.07 6.75 6.91
CA LEU A 50 0.89 7.03 5.86
C LEU A 50 0.11 7.35 4.59
N GLN A 51 0.38 8.50 3.98
CA GLN A 51 -0.20 8.87 2.70
C GLN A 51 0.92 9.23 1.73
N PHE A 52 0.85 8.72 0.50
CA PHE A 52 1.80 9.05 -0.55
C PHE A 52 1.13 8.99 -1.93
N GLU A 53 1.77 9.61 -2.91
CA GLU A 53 1.27 9.74 -4.28
C GLU A 53 2.10 8.86 -5.22
N THR A 54 1.41 8.12 -6.09
CA THR A 54 1.96 7.53 -7.30
C THR A 54 1.60 8.42 -8.50
N PRO A 55 2.06 8.13 -9.74
CA PRO A 55 1.70 8.93 -10.90
C PRO A 55 0.19 9.01 -11.15
N ASN A 56 -0.57 7.98 -10.76
CA ASN A 56 -1.99 7.85 -11.07
C ASN A 56 -2.89 7.84 -9.83
N HIS A 57 -2.36 7.55 -8.64
CA HIS A 57 -3.17 7.25 -7.46
C HIS A 57 -2.65 7.91 -6.19
N ILE A 58 -3.57 8.20 -5.28
CA ILE A 58 -3.25 8.55 -3.90
C ILE A 58 -3.46 7.30 -3.04
N VAL A 59 -2.42 6.90 -2.32
CA VAL A 59 -2.46 5.73 -1.43
C VAL A 59 -2.46 6.19 0.02
N GLU A 60 -3.43 5.71 0.80
CA GLU A 60 -3.46 5.86 2.26
C GLU A 60 -3.32 4.47 2.91
N VAL A 61 -2.47 4.38 3.93
CA VAL A 61 -2.32 3.19 4.76
C VAL A 61 -2.45 3.60 6.22
N THR A 62 -3.15 2.80 7.02
CA THR A 62 -3.38 3.05 8.45
C THR A 62 -2.89 1.88 9.29
N GLY A 63 -2.56 2.12 10.56
CA GLY A 63 -2.08 1.09 11.50
C GLY A 63 -3.09 0.01 11.87
N ASN A 64 -4.31 0.10 11.35
CA ASN A 64 -5.37 -0.89 11.48
C ASN A 64 -5.59 -1.67 10.17
N ASP A 65 -4.50 -1.87 9.42
CA ASP A 65 -4.42 -2.66 8.18
C ASP A 65 -5.40 -2.22 7.08
N ALA A 66 -5.84 -0.97 7.10
CA ALA A 66 -6.63 -0.42 6.00
C ALA A 66 -5.69 0.25 5.00
N ILE A 67 -5.76 -0.23 3.75
CA ILE A 67 -5.16 0.39 2.59
C ILE A 67 -6.30 0.98 1.75
N LEU A 68 -6.14 2.23 1.32
CA LEU A 68 -7.07 2.93 0.46
C LEU A 68 -6.32 3.42 -0.77
N VAL A 69 -6.92 3.23 -1.95
CA VAL A 69 -6.45 3.77 -3.22
C VAL A 69 -7.53 4.70 -3.72
N ASP A 70 -7.19 5.99 -3.89
CA ASP A 70 -8.13 7.07 -4.25
C ASP A 70 -9.36 7.16 -3.32
N GLY A 71 -9.17 6.77 -2.05
CA GLY A 71 -10.23 6.76 -1.03
C GLY A 71 -11.10 5.50 -1.04
N GLU A 72 -10.89 4.58 -1.99
CA GLU A 72 -11.55 3.28 -2.00
C GLU A 72 -10.73 2.25 -1.22
N ARG A 73 -11.38 1.57 -0.27
CA ARG A 73 -10.74 0.51 0.51
C ARG A 73 -10.63 -0.74 -0.36
N ILE A 74 -9.41 -1.12 -0.66
CA ILE A 74 -9.10 -2.37 -1.38
C ILE A 74 -9.32 -3.59 -0.50
N ARG A 75 -9.67 -4.71 -1.13
CA ARG A 75 -9.87 -5.98 -0.42
C ARG A 75 -8.52 -6.52 0.02
N THR A 76 -8.34 -6.69 1.33
CA THR A 76 -7.17 -7.39 1.86
C THR A 76 -7.21 -8.85 1.42
N PHE A 77 -6.18 -9.30 0.71
CA PHE A 77 -6.00 -10.69 0.32
C PHE A 77 -5.50 -11.49 1.55
N LEU A 78 -6.45 -12.04 2.31
CA LEU A 78 -6.21 -12.89 3.49
C LEU A 78 -5.82 -14.33 3.12
#